data_AF-A0A6B2SNV2-F1
#
_entry.id   AF-A0A6B2SNV2-F1
#
_cell.length_a   1.000
_cell.length_b   1.000
_cell.length_c   1.000
_cell.angle_alpha   90.00
_cell.angle_beta   90.00
_cell.angle_gamma   90.00
#
_symmetry.space_group_name_H-M   'P 1'
#
loop_
_entity.id
_entity.type
_entity.pdbx_description
1 polymer ?
#
loop_
_entity_poly.entity_id
_entity_poly.type
_entity_poly.pdbx_seq_one_letter_code
_entity_poly.pdbx_strand_id
1 'polypeptide(L)' 'TTTDNAVAPATATETTLWRMRTTVRDEPGSLAALCVTLAERRCDILSLQAHPLAEGTVDEFLLRAPADLAGAEI' A
#
# COMPACT_ATOMS: atom_id res chain seq x y z
N THR A 1 -32.97 -12.13 -23.95
CA THR A 1 -31.66 -12.01 -24.63
C THR A 1 -30.95 -10.83 -24.00
N THR A 2 -30.32 -10.98 -22.84
CA THR A 2 -28.93 -11.46 -22.61
C THR A 2 -27.88 -10.56 -23.26
N THR A 3 -27.21 -9.76 -22.44
CA THR A 3 -25.76 -9.62 -22.52
C THR A 3 -25.25 -9.74 -21.09
N ASP A 4 -24.92 -10.96 -20.74
CA ASP A 4 -24.20 -11.33 -19.54
C ASP A 4 -22.75 -10.86 -19.73
N ASN A 5 -22.35 -9.81 -19.01
CA ASN A 5 -20.96 -9.40 -18.95
C ASN A 5 -20.26 -10.31 -17.95
N ALA A 6 -19.96 -11.53 -18.39
CA ALA A 6 -19.16 -12.47 -17.64
C ALA A 6 -17.74 -11.92 -17.56
N VAL A 7 -17.45 -11.14 -16.51
CA VAL A 7 -16.07 -10.93 -16.10
C VAL A 7 -15.57 -12.31 -15.69
N ALA A 8 -14.69 -12.90 -16.50
CA ALA A 8 -13.99 -14.11 -16.09
C ALA A 8 -13.39 -13.84 -14.70
N PRO A 9 -13.51 -14.77 -13.73
CA PRO A 9 -12.89 -14.56 -12.44
C PRO A 9 -11.39 -14.42 -12.71
N ALA A 10 -10.88 -13.19 -12.66
CA ALA A 10 -9.46 -12.97 -12.50
C ALA A 10 -9.09 -13.84 -11.29
N THR A 11 -8.26 -14.86 -11.51
CA THR A 11 -7.72 -15.70 -10.44
C THR A 11 -7.31 -14.76 -9.33
N ALA A 12 -8.06 -14.76 -8.22
CA ALA A 12 -7.85 -13.79 -7.17
C ALA A 12 -6.45 -14.04 -6.63
N THR A 13 -5.51 -13.15 -6.96
CA THR A 13 -4.19 -13.17 -6.36
C THR A 13 -4.42 -13.08 -4.85
N GLU A 14 -3.95 -14.06 -4.08
CA GLU A 14 -4.08 -13.98 -2.64
C GLU A 14 -3.37 -12.72 -2.15
N THR A 15 -4.04 -11.99 -1.28
CA THR A 15 -3.52 -10.74 -0.70
C THR A 15 -3.56 -10.81 0.81
N THR A 16 -2.63 -10.11 1.42
CA THR A 16 -2.53 -9.96 2.87
C THR A 16 -2.65 -8.48 3.25
N LEU A 17 -3.15 -8.21 4.44
CA LEU A 17 -3.31 -6.86 4.96
C LEU A 17 -2.16 -6.52 5.90
N TRP A 18 -1.45 -5.43 5.59
CA TRP A 18 -0.32 -4.94 6.37
C TRP A 18 -0.58 -3.58 6.97
N ARG A 19 0.00 -3.37 8.14
CA ARG A 19 0.17 -2.04 8.73
C ARG A 19 1.65 -1.71 8.72
N MET A 20 2.05 -0.75 7.90
CA MET A 20 3.42 -0.24 7.85
C MET A 20 3.47 1.09 8.59
N ARG A 21 4.46 1.26 9.49
CA ARG A 21 4.73 2.54 10.16
C ARG A 21 6.14 2.98 9.81
N THR A 22 6.29 4.20 9.30
CA THR A 22 7.58 4.75 8.90
C THR A 22 7.63 6.25 9.14
N THR A 23 8.82 6.81 9.24
CA THR A 23 9.04 8.26 9.23
C THR A 23 9.50 8.67 7.83
N VAL A 24 8.69 9.44 7.12
CA VAL A 24 9.09 10.03 5.84
C VAL A 24 9.81 11.35 6.10
N ARG A 25 10.83 11.66 5.29
CA ARG A 25 11.50 12.96 5.33
C ARG A 25 10.49 14.08 5.07
N ASP A 26 10.55 15.14 5.87
CA ASP A 26 9.69 16.32 5.71
C ASP A 26 10.21 17.23 4.58
N GLU A 27 10.14 16.71 3.37
CA GLU A 27 10.55 17.38 2.14
C GLU A 27 9.54 17.07 1.03
N PRO A 28 9.24 18.05 0.14
CA PRO A 28 8.35 17.82 -0.99
C PRO A 28 8.76 16.59 -1.79
N GLY A 29 7.82 15.66 -1.99
CA GLY A 29 8.02 14.47 -2.82
C GLY A 29 8.52 13.22 -2.09
N SER A 30 8.97 13.32 -0.84
CA SER A 30 9.46 12.14 -0.08
C SER A 30 8.37 11.06 0.06
N LEU A 31 7.15 11.47 0.40
CA LEU A 31 6.01 10.56 0.49
C LEU A 31 5.62 9.99 -0.88
N ALA A 32 5.70 10.82 -1.94
CA ALA A 32 5.39 10.38 -3.29
C ALA A 32 6.36 9.28 -3.76
N ALA A 33 7.66 9.41 -3.46
CA ALA A 33 8.66 8.40 -3.79
C ALA A 33 8.40 7.06 -3.07
N LEU A 34 7.97 7.10 -1.81
CA LEU A 34 7.54 5.90 -1.08
C LEU A 34 6.31 5.26 -1.74
N CYS A 35 5.30 6.05 -2.08
CA CYS A 35 4.09 5.54 -2.76
C CYS A 35 4.42 4.88 -4.11
N VAL A 36 5.36 5.43 -4.88
CA VAL A 36 5.83 4.81 -6.14
C VAL A 36 6.46 3.45 -5.86
N THR A 37 7.32 3.35 -4.84
CA THR A 37 7.97 2.08 -4.45
C THR A 37 6.94 1.02 -4.06
N LEU A 38 5.90 1.40 -3.30
CA LEU A 38 4.80 0.51 -2.93
C LEU A 38 4.03 0.04 -4.17
N ALA A 39 3.75 0.94 -5.13
CA ALA A 39 3.07 0.61 -6.37
C ALA A 39 3.88 -0.37 -7.23
N GLU A 40 5.20 -0.21 -7.32
CA GLU A 40 6.10 -1.14 -8.02
C GLU A 40 6.09 -2.55 -7.42
N ARG A 41 5.80 -2.66 -6.11
CA ARG A 41 5.63 -3.94 -5.41
C ARG A 41 4.20 -4.48 -5.47
N ARG A 42 3.30 -3.82 -6.21
CA ARG A 42 1.87 -4.15 -6.32
C ARG A 42 1.13 -4.08 -4.97
N CYS A 43 1.57 -3.19 -4.08
CA CYS A 43 0.87 -2.89 -2.84
C CYS A 43 -0.17 -1.78 -3.07
N ASP A 44 -1.43 -2.04 -2.73
CA ASP A 44 -2.47 -1.02 -2.72
C ASP A 44 -2.49 -0.30 -1.38
N ILE A 45 -2.52 1.03 -1.39
CA ILE A 45 -2.72 1.86 -0.20
C ILE A 45 -4.22 1.98 0.06
N LEU A 46 -4.71 1.39 1.14
CA LEU A 46 -6.11 1.44 1.56
C LEU A 46 -6.39 2.67 2.43
N SER A 47 -5.42 3.05 3.27
CA SER A 47 -5.46 4.29 4.04
C SER A 47 -4.05 4.76 4.38
N LEU A 48 -3.93 6.06 4.63
CA LEU A 48 -2.74 6.72 5.14
C LEU A 48 -3.13 7.64 6.29
N GLN A 49 -2.41 7.56 7.41
CA GLN A 49 -2.57 8.43 8.57
C GLN A 49 -1.21 8.98 8.97
N ALA A 50 -1.12 10.30 9.12
CA ALA A 50 0.07 10.96 9.65
C ALA A 50 -0.11 11.17 11.17
N HIS A 51 0.81 10.64 11.96
CA HIS A 51 0.84 10.80 13.41
C HIS A 51 1.95 11.78 13.81
N PRO A 52 1.62 13.01 14.21
CA PRO A 52 2.62 13.95 14.68
C PRO A 52 3.27 13.46 15.98
N LEU A 53 4.58 13.64 16.08
CA LEU A 53 5.38 13.37 17.27
C LEU A 53 6.02 14.67 17.77
N ALA A 54 6.70 14.60 18.92
CA ALA A 54 7.48 15.73 19.43
C ALA A 54 8.59 16.15 18.44
N GLU A 55 9.17 15.18 17.74
CA GLU A 55 10.15 15.40 16.67
C GLU A 55 9.71 14.62 15.43
N GLY A 56 9.12 15.33 14.47
CA GLY A 56 8.70 14.79 13.17
C GLY A 56 7.32 14.12 13.18
N THR A 57 7.10 13.26 12.17
CA THR A 57 5.83 12.58 11.90
C THR A 57 6.10 11.10 11.63
N VAL A 58 5.24 10.23 12.16
CA VAL A 58 5.16 8.83 11.73
C VAL A 58 3.95 8.66 10.84
N ASP A 59 4.19 8.22 9.62
CA ASP A 59 3.16 7.81 8.68
C ASP A 59 2.80 6.35 8.92
N GLU A 60 1.50 6.09 9.06
CA GLU A 60 0.90 4.76 9.13
C GLU A 60 0.12 4.48 7.86
N PHE A 61 0.51 3.42 7.15
CA PHE A 61 -0.17 2.93 5.95
C PHE A 61 -0.89 1.63 6.27
N LEU A 62 -2.15 1.53 5.84
CA LEU A 62 -2.83 0.26 5.70
C LEU A 62 -2.69 -0.19 4.25
N LEU A 63 -2.01 -1.31 4.04
CA LEU A 63 -1.67 -1.82 2.72
C LEU A 63 -2.38 -3.14 2.46
N ARG A 64 -2.78 -3.36 1.22
CA ARG A 64 -3.04 -4.70 0.68
C ARG A 64 -1.82 -5.08 -0.15
N ALA A 65 -1.09 -6.10 0.28
CA ALA A 65 0.08 -6.61 -0.42
C ALA A 65 -0.20 -7.99 -1.06
N PRO A 66 0.51 -8.37 -2.12
CA PRO A 66 0.54 -9.75 -2.59
C PRO A 66 0.93 -10.71 -1.46
N ALA A 67 0.29 -11.87 -1.36
CA ALA A 67 0.53 -12.83 -0.27
C ALA A 67 1.95 -13.45 -0.29
N ASP A 68 2.62 -13.42 -1.44
CA ASP A 68 3.98 -13.92 -1.64
C ASP A 68 5.07 -12.89 -1.30
N LEU A 69 4.71 -11.62 -1.10
CA LEU A 69 5.63 -10.58 -0.65
C LEU A 69 5.84 -10.74 0.86
N ALA A 70 7.09 -10.80 1.34
CA ALA A 70 7.34 -10.80 2.78
C ALA A 70 7.43 -9.37 3.31
N GLY A 71 6.83 -9.09 4.47
CA GLY A 71 6.83 -7.74 5.06
C GLY A 71 8.22 -7.21 5.43
N ALA A 72 9.25 -8.07 5.45
CA ALA A 72 10.64 -7.67 5.64
C ALA A 72 11.37 -7.25 4.34
N GLU A 73 10.71 -7.40 3.18
CA GLU A 73 11.24 -7.07 1.85
C GLU A 73 10.85 -5.66 1.38
N ILE A 74 10.15 -4.90 2.23
CA ILE A 74 9.85 -3.47 2.10
C ILE A 74 10.53 -2.73 3.24
#